data_AF-A0A7M7LL01-F1
#
_entry.id   AF-A0A7M7LL01-F1
#
_cell.length_a   1.000
_cell.length_b   1.000
_cell.length_c   1.000
_cell.angle_alpha   90.00
_cell.angle_beta   90.00
_cell.angle_gamma   90.00
#
_symmetry.space_group_name_H-M   'P 1'
#
loop_
_entity.id
_entity.type
_entity.pdbx_description
1 polymer ?
#
loop_
_entity_poly.entity_id
_entity_poly.type
_entity_poly.pdbx_seq_one_letter_code
_entity_poly.pdbx_strand_id
1 'polypeptide(L)'
;MKMPEEAEQEEQPEMEACMSYLNRRKPRKFLMDFSYMDMVWSEDTKLIIRAGDYPPVVIDSPSRLVSMGQFEKGGFRSCDTCELKADRGYLLWTNPRGSIEVRFKYGTQGDDFNCYIDPQHQGVRIYENRGYKKTQIIDGKKPISASVDPHHIKSPVRPGENNFEFRSMSGEVRLEFEVIRDADFPKPKAFKFNYVLAL
;
A
#
# COMPACT_ATOMS: atom_id res chain seq x y z
N MET A 1 -2.71 65.58 46.44
CA MET A 1 -2.48 64.13 46.20
C MET A 1 -1.96 63.96 44.79
N LYS A 2 -1.00 63.04 44.62
CA LYS A 2 -0.18 62.75 43.42
C LYS A 2 -0.99 62.15 42.26
N MET A 3 -0.51 62.35 41.03
CA MET A 3 -0.63 61.42 39.89
C MET A 3 0.68 60.60 39.76
N PRO A 4 0.85 59.68 38.79
CA PRO A 4 0.03 58.52 38.35
C PRO A 4 0.85 57.20 38.46
N GLU A 5 0.30 56.02 38.14
CA GLU A 5 1.12 54.84 37.82
C GLU A 5 0.42 53.92 36.81
N GLU A 6 1.16 53.56 35.76
CA GLU A 6 0.78 52.77 34.59
C GLU A 6 1.02 51.27 34.80
N ALA A 7 0.30 50.48 34.00
CA ALA A 7 0.66 49.21 33.37
C ALA A 7 1.15 48.03 34.25
N GLU A 8 0.39 46.92 34.19
CA GLU A 8 1.00 45.59 34.02
C GLU A 8 0.13 44.72 33.12
N GLN A 9 0.82 44.04 32.22
CA GLN A 9 0.36 43.23 31.10
C GLN A 9 -0.15 41.87 31.56
N GLU A 10 -1.13 41.30 30.86
CA GLU A 10 -1.22 39.84 30.67
C GLU A 10 -2.05 39.52 29.41
N GLU A 11 -1.51 39.88 28.25
CA GLU A 11 -1.81 39.15 27.01
C GLU A 11 -1.13 37.79 27.10
N GLN A 12 -1.86 36.71 27.39
CA GLN A 12 -1.51 35.34 26.96
C GLN A 12 -2.58 34.29 27.37
N PRO A 13 -3.64 34.12 26.57
CA PRO A 13 -4.16 32.75 26.37
C PRO A 13 -4.24 32.33 24.91
N GLU A 14 -4.07 33.25 23.94
CA GLU A 14 -4.31 32.94 22.53
C GLU A 14 -3.12 32.27 21.82
N MET A 15 -1.88 32.47 22.29
CA MET A 15 -0.70 31.81 21.70
C MET A 15 -0.59 30.32 22.05
N GLU A 16 -0.98 29.88 23.25
CA GLU A 16 -0.95 28.46 23.60
C GLU A 16 -2.01 27.66 22.82
N ALA A 17 -3.17 28.26 22.54
CA ALA A 17 -4.17 27.65 21.68
C ALA A 17 -3.64 27.48 20.24
N CYS A 18 -3.07 28.53 19.65
CA CYS A 18 -2.50 28.47 18.29
C CYS A 18 -1.32 27.48 18.16
N MET A 19 -0.51 27.31 19.21
CA MET A 19 0.60 26.34 19.22
C MET A 19 0.14 24.90 19.45
N SER A 20 -1.02 24.67 20.06
CA SER A 20 -1.61 23.33 20.23
C SER A 20 -2.23 22.77 18.94
N TYR A 21 -2.71 23.64 18.04
CA TYR A 21 -3.29 23.24 16.74
C TYR A 21 -2.22 22.95 15.68
N LEU A 22 -1.02 23.51 15.80
CA LEU A 22 0.06 23.33 14.82
C LEU A 22 0.92 22.07 15.05
N ASN A 23 0.79 21.39 16.19
CA ASN A 23 1.73 20.32 16.59
C ASN A 23 1.13 18.95 16.95
N ARG A 24 -0.06 18.62 16.44
CA ARG A 24 -0.45 17.20 16.24
C ARG A 24 -0.47 16.84 14.76
N ARG A 25 0.57 17.25 14.02
CA ARG A 25 0.87 16.64 12.73
C ARG A 25 1.21 15.18 13.00
N LYS A 26 0.22 14.28 12.87
CA LYS A 26 0.47 12.85 12.81
C LYS A 26 1.59 12.62 11.79
N PRO A 27 2.57 11.76 12.09
CA PRO A 27 3.72 11.60 11.24
C PRO A 27 3.26 11.22 9.82
N ARG A 28 3.77 11.95 8.83
CA ARG A 28 3.58 11.68 7.40
C ARG A 28 4.31 10.38 7.07
N LYS A 29 3.57 9.28 7.05
CA LYS A 29 4.11 7.94 6.82
C LYS A 29 3.34 7.26 5.70
N PHE A 30 4.04 6.37 5.00
CA PHE A 30 3.39 5.45 4.09
C PHE A 30 2.88 4.23 4.88
N LEU A 31 1.67 3.80 4.55
CA LEU A 31 1.07 2.57 5.04
C LEU A 31 0.78 1.66 3.86
N MET A 32 0.80 0.36 4.14
CA MET A 32 0.48 -0.69 3.20
C MET A 32 -0.59 -1.58 3.84
N ASP A 33 -1.80 -1.49 3.31
CA ASP A 33 -2.97 -2.22 3.78
C ASP A 33 -3.24 -3.40 2.86
N PHE A 34 -3.60 -4.54 3.44
CA PHE A 34 -3.83 -5.79 2.73
C PHE A 34 -5.18 -6.36 3.06
N SER A 35 -5.99 -6.64 2.05
CA SER A 35 -7.29 -7.26 2.20
C SER A 35 -7.38 -8.56 1.41
N TYR A 36 -7.85 -9.61 2.06
CA TYR A 36 -8.07 -10.91 1.42
C TYR A 36 -9.44 -10.92 0.75
N MET A 37 -9.49 -11.27 -0.53
CA MET A 37 -10.69 -11.15 -1.35
C MET A 37 -11.39 -12.49 -1.57
N ASP A 38 -10.66 -13.45 -2.13
CA ASP A 38 -11.14 -14.80 -2.44
C ASP A 38 -9.99 -15.79 -2.25
N MET A 39 -9.38 -15.73 -1.06
CA MET A 39 -8.15 -16.43 -0.76
C MET A 39 -8.39 -17.55 0.24
N VAL A 40 -7.97 -18.76 -0.13
CA VAL A 40 -7.79 -19.88 0.80
C VAL A 40 -6.36 -19.82 1.33
N TRP A 41 -6.16 -19.24 2.53
CA TRP A 41 -4.85 -19.20 3.16
C TRP A 41 -4.44 -20.62 3.53
N SER A 42 -3.31 -21.07 3.00
CA SER A 42 -2.70 -22.36 3.32
C SER A 42 -1.47 -22.10 4.19
N GLU A 43 -1.03 -23.07 4.99
CA GLU A 43 0.11 -22.91 5.90
C GLU A 43 1.42 -22.52 5.19
N ASP A 44 1.51 -22.86 3.90
CA ASP A 44 2.62 -22.53 3.01
C ASP A 44 2.48 -21.16 2.34
N THR A 45 1.36 -20.46 2.50
CA THR A 45 1.12 -19.11 1.96
C THR A 45 1.55 -18.06 2.98
N LYS A 46 2.45 -17.17 2.59
CA LYS A 46 2.91 -16.04 3.41
C LYS A 46 3.06 -14.78 2.58
N LEU A 47 2.77 -13.63 3.19
CA LEU A 47 3.14 -12.32 2.69
C LEU A 47 4.34 -11.81 3.48
N ILE A 48 5.40 -11.43 2.76
CA ILE A 48 6.63 -10.90 3.35
C ILE A 48 6.82 -9.50 2.78
N ILE A 49 6.77 -8.50 3.66
CA ILE A 49 6.87 -7.08 3.30
C ILE A 49 8.20 -6.57 3.84
N ARG A 50 9.01 -5.96 2.99
CA ARG A 50 10.26 -5.32 3.40
C ARG A 50 10.27 -3.88 2.92
N ALA A 51 10.44 -2.94 3.84
CA ALA A 51 10.66 -1.53 3.53
C ALA A 51 12.15 -1.23 3.68
N GLY A 52 12.85 -0.90 2.58
CA GLY A 52 14.27 -0.60 2.56
C GLY A 52 15.13 -1.69 3.23
N ASP A 53 16.01 -1.25 4.13
CA ASP A 53 16.92 -2.14 4.87
C ASP A 53 16.35 -2.61 6.22
N TYR A 54 15.09 -2.26 6.53
CA TYR A 54 14.45 -2.69 7.76
C TYR A 54 14.12 -4.20 7.73
N PRO A 55 14.04 -4.86 8.91
CA PRO A 55 13.62 -6.25 9.00
C PRO A 55 12.26 -6.47 8.33
N PRO A 56 12.07 -7.61 7.63
CA PRO A 56 10.81 -7.88 6.96
C PRO A 56 9.70 -8.14 7.98
N VAL A 57 8.50 -7.65 7.67
CA VAL A 57 7.27 -8.05 8.33
C VAL A 57 6.75 -9.29 7.62
N VAL A 58 6.54 -10.37 8.36
CA VAL A 58 5.99 -11.62 7.85
C VAL A 58 4.57 -11.77 8.34
N ILE A 59 3.65 -11.94 7.40
CA ILE A 59 2.25 -12.27 7.64
C ILE A 59 2.11 -13.72 7.16
N ASP A 60 2.01 -14.64 8.10
CA ASP A 60 1.90 -16.09 7.89
C ASP A 60 0.53 -16.65 8.29
N SER A 61 -0.35 -15.80 8.79
CA SER A 61 -1.76 -16.05 9.01
C SER A 61 -2.53 -14.73 8.90
N PRO A 62 -3.74 -14.71 8.35
CA PRO A 62 -4.63 -13.57 8.44
C PRO A 62 -5.02 -13.35 9.92
N SER A 63 -4.28 -12.47 10.59
CA SER A 63 -4.34 -12.21 12.04
C SER A 63 -5.75 -12.03 12.59
N ARG A 64 -6.66 -11.45 11.79
CA ARG A 64 -8.05 -11.16 12.17
C ARG A 64 -9.08 -12.22 11.79
N LEU A 65 -8.73 -13.20 10.94
CA LEU A 65 -9.63 -14.33 10.64
C LEU A 65 -9.72 -15.29 11.84
N VAL A 66 -8.67 -15.41 12.64
CA VAL A 66 -8.65 -16.28 13.83
C VAL A 66 -9.27 -15.58 15.06
N SER A 67 -9.10 -14.26 15.22
CA SER A 67 -9.56 -13.55 16.41
C SER A 67 -11.07 -13.30 16.48
N MET A 68 -11.82 -13.54 15.40
CA MET A 68 -13.22 -13.13 15.31
C MET A 68 -14.25 -14.23 15.11
N GLY A 69 -13.90 -15.50 14.87
CA GLY A 69 -14.89 -16.60 14.81
C GLY A 69 -16.14 -16.34 13.93
N GLN A 70 -16.07 -15.37 13.02
CA GLN A 70 -17.19 -14.84 12.26
C GLN A 70 -16.90 -15.11 10.79
N PHE A 71 -17.33 -16.28 10.33
CA PHE A 71 -17.70 -16.45 8.93
C PHE A 71 -18.99 -15.65 8.71
N GLU A 72 -18.88 -14.35 8.45
CA GLU A 72 -20.03 -13.61 7.93
C GLU A 72 -20.28 -14.07 6.49
N LYS A 73 -21.36 -14.83 6.31
CA LYS A 73 -21.96 -15.10 5.01
C LYS A 73 -22.26 -13.75 4.35
N GLY A 74 -21.46 -13.36 3.37
CA GLY A 74 -21.70 -12.16 2.58
C GLY A 74 -20.91 -10.93 3.02
N GLY A 75 -19.58 -11.06 3.04
CA GLY A 75 -18.65 -9.94 2.97
C GLY A 75 -18.23 -9.34 4.31
N PHE A 76 -16.93 -9.33 4.60
CA PHE A 76 -16.12 -8.12 4.77
C PHE A 76 -14.63 -8.49 4.89
N ARG A 77 -13.80 -7.62 4.32
CA ARG A 77 -12.35 -7.78 4.12
C ARG A 77 -11.61 -7.57 5.44
N SER A 78 -10.93 -8.59 5.96
CA SER A 78 -9.93 -8.42 7.01
C SER A 78 -8.75 -7.65 6.44
N CYS A 79 -8.47 -6.47 7.01
CA CYS A 79 -7.35 -5.64 6.60
C CYS A 79 -6.18 -5.79 7.60
N ASP A 80 -5.05 -6.34 7.14
CA ASP A 80 -3.78 -6.23 7.87
C ASP A 80 -3.07 -4.94 7.40
N THR A 81 -2.50 -4.17 8.32
CA THR A 81 -1.84 -2.89 8.04
C THR A 81 -0.37 -2.97 8.41
N CYS A 82 0.51 -2.60 7.48
CA CYS A 82 1.95 -2.48 7.69
C CYS A 82 2.39 -1.02 7.57
N GLU A 83 3.07 -0.50 8.58
CA GLU A 83 3.74 0.79 8.50
C GLU A 83 5.04 0.65 7.68
N LEU A 84 5.18 1.44 6.61
CA LEU A 84 6.37 1.42 5.77
C LEU A 84 7.38 2.45 6.28
N LYS A 85 8.52 1.96 6.75
CA LYS A 85 9.62 2.80 7.29
C LYS A 85 10.54 3.38 6.20
N ALA A 86 10.31 3.00 4.95
CA ALA A 86 11.01 3.49 3.79
C ALA A 86 10.03 3.60 2.62
N ASP A 87 10.35 4.51 1.70
CA ASP A 87 9.63 4.78 0.45
C ASP A 87 9.78 3.67 -0.59
N ARG A 88 10.85 2.88 -0.48
CA ARG A 88 11.15 1.74 -1.36
C ARG A 88 11.13 0.42 -0.62
N GLY A 89 10.86 -0.67 -1.32
CA GLY A 89 10.84 -1.98 -0.72
C GLY A 89 10.36 -3.07 -1.67
N TYR A 90 9.93 -4.20 -1.11
CA TYR A 90 9.24 -5.23 -1.87
C TYR A 90 8.14 -5.89 -1.05
N LEU A 91 7.21 -6.48 -1.77
CA LEU A 91 6.30 -7.50 -1.28
C LEU A 91 6.63 -8.82 -1.95
N LEU A 92 6.66 -9.89 -1.16
CA LEU A 92 6.78 -11.26 -1.63
C LEU A 92 5.58 -12.07 -1.11
N TRP A 93 4.78 -12.58 -2.04
CA TRP A 93 3.67 -13.48 -1.81
C TRP A 93 4.10 -14.91 -2.18
N THR A 94 4.29 -15.74 -1.17
CA THR A 94 4.70 -17.15 -1.33
C THR A 94 3.49 -18.05 -1.50
N ASN A 95 3.60 -19.06 -2.36
CA ASN A 95 2.52 -19.97 -2.76
C ASN A 95 1.18 -19.22 -2.93
N PRO A 96 1.14 -18.20 -3.79
CA PRO A 96 -0.02 -17.34 -3.94
C PRO A 96 -1.25 -18.13 -4.39
N ARG A 97 -2.39 -17.85 -3.77
CA ARG A 97 -3.69 -18.47 -4.07
C ARG A 97 -4.78 -17.41 -4.01
N GLY A 98 -5.75 -17.48 -4.91
CA GLY A 98 -6.88 -16.56 -4.85
C GLY A 98 -6.53 -15.14 -5.27
N SER A 99 -7.09 -14.16 -4.56
CA SER A 99 -6.85 -12.73 -4.80
C SER A 99 -6.63 -11.96 -3.51
N ILE A 100 -5.74 -10.97 -3.57
CA ILE A 100 -5.48 -10.00 -2.50
C ILE A 100 -5.60 -8.58 -3.04
N GLU A 101 -6.06 -7.66 -2.22
CA GLU A 101 -5.98 -6.22 -2.49
C GLU A 101 -4.86 -5.63 -1.63
N VAL A 102 -3.98 -4.85 -2.25
CA VAL A 102 -2.95 -4.06 -1.58
C VAL A 102 -3.26 -2.59 -1.79
N ARG A 103 -3.21 -1.82 -0.71
CA ARG A 103 -3.45 -0.38 -0.75
C ARG A 103 -2.26 0.35 -0.17
N PHE A 104 -1.66 1.21 -0.97
CA PHE A 104 -0.68 2.17 -0.47
C PHE A 104 -1.41 3.42 -0.03
N LYS A 105 -1.08 3.92 1.14
CA LYS A 105 -1.67 5.15 1.71
C LYS A 105 -0.59 6.08 2.21
N TYR A 106 -0.82 7.38 2.12
CA TYR A 106 0.10 8.38 2.65
C TYR A 106 -0.59 9.37 3.58
N GLY A 107 -0.08 9.45 4.82
CA GLY A 107 -0.59 10.36 5.84
C GLY A 107 -2.08 10.19 6.13
N THR A 108 -2.69 11.21 6.74
CA THR A 108 -4.13 11.26 7.04
C THR A 108 -4.86 12.35 6.27
N GLN A 109 -4.14 13.15 5.49
CA GLN A 109 -4.66 14.34 4.80
C GLN A 109 -5.03 14.07 3.34
N GLY A 110 -4.73 12.87 2.82
CA GLY A 110 -5.04 12.53 1.44
C GLY A 110 -4.11 13.18 0.42
N ASP A 111 -2.91 13.59 0.83
CA ASP A 111 -1.86 14.10 -0.07
C ASP A 111 -1.54 13.02 -1.11
N ASP A 112 -1.60 13.39 -2.40
CA ASP A 112 -1.36 12.46 -3.48
C ASP A 112 0.15 12.18 -3.69
N PHE A 113 0.45 10.97 -4.14
CA PHE A 113 1.78 10.44 -4.37
C PHE A 113 1.80 9.52 -5.59
N ASN A 114 2.97 9.28 -6.16
CA ASN A 114 3.19 8.29 -7.19
C ASN A 114 3.68 6.97 -6.58
N CYS A 115 3.07 5.88 -6.99
CA CYS A 115 3.46 4.52 -6.65
C CYS A 115 4.00 3.84 -7.89
N TYR A 116 5.26 3.41 -7.83
CA TYR A 116 5.88 2.59 -8.86
C TYR A 116 5.95 1.16 -8.37
N ILE A 117 5.48 0.20 -9.17
CA ILE A 117 5.65 -1.23 -8.88
C ILE A 117 6.42 -1.90 -10.01
N ASP A 118 7.26 -2.86 -9.66
CA ASP A 118 8.05 -3.67 -10.58
C ASP A 118 7.84 -5.15 -10.25
N PRO A 119 6.83 -5.81 -10.85
CA PRO A 119 6.59 -7.21 -10.63
C PRO A 119 7.72 -8.05 -11.25
N GLN A 120 8.15 -9.09 -10.55
CA GLN A 120 9.33 -9.90 -10.92
C GLN A 120 8.97 -11.28 -11.48
N HIS A 121 7.71 -11.70 -11.34
CA HIS A 121 7.24 -13.04 -11.68
C HIS A 121 5.91 -12.99 -12.44
N GLN A 122 5.71 -13.98 -13.30
CA GLN A 122 4.44 -14.24 -13.98
C GLN A 122 3.45 -14.99 -13.06
N GLY A 123 2.21 -15.10 -13.50
CA GLY A 123 1.16 -15.89 -12.83
C GLY A 123 0.19 -15.11 -11.97
N VAL A 124 0.35 -13.79 -11.89
CA VAL A 124 -0.56 -12.90 -11.17
C VAL A 124 -0.99 -11.75 -12.07
N ARG A 125 -2.30 -11.57 -12.24
CA ARG A 125 -2.91 -10.40 -12.85
C ARG A 125 -2.93 -9.25 -11.84
N ILE A 126 -2.66 -8.04 -12.32
CA ILE A 126 -2.74 -6.84 -11.48
C ILE A 126 -3.80 -5.92 -12.06
N TYR A 127 -4.73 -5.53 -11.21
CA TYR A 127 -5.76 -4.57 -11.51
C TYR A 127 -5.57 -3.30 -10.67
N GLU A 128 -5.80 -2.16 -11.28
CA GLU A 128 -5.94 -0.89 -10.56
C GLU A 128 -7.43 -0.64 -10.27
N ASN A 129 -7.74 -0.37 -9.00
CA ASN A 129 -9.08 -0.03 -8.54
C ASN A 129 -9.17 1.48 -8.29
N ARG A 130 -9.80 2.22 -9.21
CA ARG A 130 -10.08 3.66 -9.08
C ARG A 130 -11.58 3.91 -8.91
N GLY A 131 -12.00 4.20 -7.68
CA GLY A 131 -13.43 4.33 -7.35
C GLY A 131 -14.17 3.03 -7.63
N TYR A 132 -15.15 3.07 -8.54
CA TYR A 132 -15.90 1.89 -8.99
C TYR A 132 -15.26 1.17 -10.19
N LYS A 133 -14.21 1.73 -10.78
CA LYS A 133 -13.58 1.17 -11.97
C LYS A 133 -12.43 0.25 -11.59
N LYS A 134 -12.52 -1.02 -11.97
CA LYS A 134 -11.43 -2.00 -11.94
C LYS A 134 -10.83 -2.12 -13.35
N THR A 135 -9.55 -1.82 -13.49
CA THR A 135 -8.84 -1.85 -14.80
C THR A 135 -7.68 -2.83 -14.72
N GLN A 136 -7.60 -3.81 -15.63
CA GLN A 136 -6.45 -4.70 -15.70
C GLN A 136 -5.26 -3.96 -16.29
N ILE A 137 -4.16 -3.92 -15.56
CA ILE A 137 -2.91 -3.25 -15.98
C ILE A 137 -1.86 -4.30 -16.39
N ILE A 138 -1.84 -5.45 -15.71
CA ILE A 138 -0.91 -6.54 -15.98
C ILE A 138 -1.69 -7.84 -16.10
N ASP A 139 -1.56 -8.53 -17.24
CA ASP A 139 -2.17 -9.85 -17.50
C ASP A 139 -1.44 -10.99 -16.78
N GLY A 140 -0.17 -10.83 -16.46
CA GLY A 140 0.59 -11.83 -15.72
C GLY A 140 0.96 -13.10 -16.49
N LYS A 141 0.40 -13.35 -17.69
CA LYS A 141 0.78 -14.49 -18.55
C LYS A 141 2.03 -14.22 -19.39
N LYS A 142 2.23 -12.97 -19.79
CA LYS A 142 3.33 -12.55 -20.65
C LYS A 142 4.46 -11.94 -19.83
N PRO A 143 5.71 -12.01 -20.32
CA PRO A 143 6.82 -11.28 -19.71
C PRO A 143 6.48 -9.78 -19.64
N ILE A 144 6.81 -9.15 -18.52
CA ILE A 144 6.51 -7.73 -18.28
C ILE A 144 7.21 -6.83 -19.30
N SER A 145 8.40 -7.23 -19.77
CA SER A 145 9.13 -6.53 -20.82
C SER A 145 8.35 -6.41 -22.15
N ALA A 146 7.34 -7.26 -22.38
CA ALA A 146 6.47 -7.21 -23.54
C ALA A 146 5.17 -6.40 -23.31
N SER A 147 5.03 -5.75 -22.16
CA SER A 147 3.84 -4.96 -21.84
C SER A 147 3.77 -3.69 -22.71
N VAL A 148 2.58 -3.45 -23.27
CA VAL A 148 2.23 -2.23 -24.02
C VAL A 148 1.26 -1.33 -23.25
N ASP A 149 1.03 -1.64 -21.98
CA ASP A 149 0.08 -0.92 -21.15
C ASP A 149 0.54 0.54 -20.90
N PRO A 150 -0.35 1.54 -20.90
CA PRO A 150 0.03 2.94 -20.66
C PRO A 150 0.72 3.21 -19.33
N HIS A 151 0.45 2.39 -18.31
CA HIS A 151 1.11 2.51 -17.00
C HIS A 151 2.56 2.03 -17.05
N HIS A 152 2.96 1.29 -18.09
CA HIS A 152 4.32 0.76 -18.23
C HIS A 152 5.29 1.87 -18.66
N ILE A 153 6.18 2.25 -17.74
CA ILE A 153 7.19 3.28 -17.96
C ILE A 153 8.56 2.64 -18.10
N LYS A 154 9.25 2.98 -19.19
CA LYS A 154 10.66 2.66 -19.35
C LYS A 154 11.48 3.65 -18.53
N SER A 155 12.03 3.21 -17.40
CA SER A 155 12.93 4.03 -16.60
C SER A 155 14.29 4.19 -17.32
N PRO A 156 14.72 5.42 -17.68
CA PRO A 156 16.06 5.63 -18.22
C PRO A 156 17.14 5.53 -17.12
N VAL A 157 16.78 5.71 -15.85
CA VAL A 157 17.70 5.71 -14.69
C VAL A 157 17.96 4.29 -14.18
N ARG A 158 17.01 3.36 -14.39
CA ARG A 158 17.16 1.95 -14.04
C ARG A 158 16.84 1.08 -15.25
N PRO A 159 17.79 0.96 -16.20
CA PRO A 159 17.59 0.18 -17.41
C PRO A 159 17.27 -1.28 -17.05
N GLY A 160 16.09 -1.76 -17.45
CA GLY A 160 15.62 -3.12 -17.17
C GLY A 160 14.60 -3.25 -16.03
N GLU A 161 14.42 -2.22 -15.19
CA GLU A 161 13.31 -2.13 -14.24
C GLU A 161 12.10 -1.55 -14.97
N ASN A 162 11.23 -2.44 -15.44
CA ASN A 162 10.04 -2.16 -16.23
C ASN A 162 8.88 -1.75 -15.30
N ASN A 163 8.99 -0.54 -14.77
CA ASN A 163 8.13 -0.06 -13.70
C ASN A 163 6.75 0.32 -14.23
N PHE A 164 5.71 0.02 -13.46
CA PHE A 164 4.36 0.51 -13.68
C PHE A 164 4.07 1.66 -12.73
N GLU A 165 3.66 2.81 -13.24
CA GLU A 165 3.31 3.98 -12.44
C GLU A 165 1.81 4.03 -12.17
N PHE A 166 1.48 4.26 -10.90
CA PHE A 166 0.14 4.46 -10.40
C PHE A 166 0.12 5.76 -9.61
N ARG A 167 -0.69 6.71 -10.07
CA ARG A 167 -0.91 7.94 -9.34
C ARG A 167 -2.01 7.73 -8.30
N SER A 168 -1.74 8.08 -7.05
CA SER A 168 -2.77 8.00 -6.02
C SER A 168 -3.91 8.98 -6.31
N MET A 169 -5.07 8.68 -5.73
CA MET A 169 -6.17 9.63 -5.65
C MET A 169 -6.64 9.67 -4.21
N SER A 170 -6.77 10.87 -3.65
CA SER A 170 -7.12 11.07 -2.24
C SER A 170 -6.14 10.36 -1.29
N GLY A 171 -4.86 10.32 -1.68
CA GLY A 171 -3.78 9.70 -0.90
C GLY A 171 -3.84 8.17 -0.81
N GLU A 172 -4.50 7.50 -1.77
CA GLU A 172 -4.53 6.03 -1.86
C GLU A 172 -4.25 5.53 -3.29
N VAL A 173 -3.44 4.47 -3.41
CA VAL A 173 -3.34 3.61 -4.61
C VAL A 173 -3.85 2.23 -4.24
N ARG A 174 -4.87 1.72 -4.95
CA ARG A 174 -5.51 0.43 -4.69
C ARG A 174 -5.24 -0.54 -5.82
N LEU A 175 -4.52 -1.62 -5.52
CA LEU A 175 -4.16 -2.66 -6.48
C LEU A 175 -4.78 -3.98 -6.05
N GLU A 176 -5.32 -4.73 -6.99
CA GLU A 176 -5.77 -6.11 -6.77
C GLU A 176 -4.87 -7.07 -7.53
N PHE A 177 -4.35 -8.07 -6.81
CA PHE A 177 -3.49 -9.12 -7.32
C PHE A 177 -4.30 -10.40 -7.35
N GLU A 178 -4.49 -10.97 -8.54
CA GLU A 178 -5.28 -12.17 -8.76
C GLU A 178 -4.41 -13.26 -9.40
N VAL A 179 -4.34 -14.42 -8.75
CA VAL A 179 -3.62 -15.58 -9.30
C VAL A 179 -4.34 -16.12 -10.52
N ILE A 180 -3.58 -16.38 -11.59
CA ILE A 180 -4.09 -17.01 -12.80
C ILE A 180 -4.49 -18.46 -12.47
N ARG A 181 -5.77 -18.80 -12.69
CA ARG A 181 -6.34 -20.14 -12.41
C ARG A 181 -6.57 -20.98 -13.66
N ASP A 182 -6.11 -20.50 -14.81
CA ASP A 182 -6.25 -21.17 -16.10
C ASP A 182 -5.56 -22.56 -16.06
N ALA A 183 -6.23 -23.61 -16.55
CA ALA A 183 -5.75 -24.99 -16.42
C ALA A 183 -4.35 -25.22 -17.02
N ASP A 184 -4.03 -24.50 -18.09
CA ASP A 184 -2.76 -24.61 -18.82
C ASP A 184 -1.65 -23.71 -18.27
N PHE A 185 -1.94 -22.89 -17.24
CA PHE A 185 -0.95 -21.96 -16.69
C PHE A 185 -0.35 -22.53 -15.39
N PRO A 186 0.99 -22.62 -15.28
CA PRO A 186 1.62 -23.17 -14.09
C PRO A 186 1.32 -22.32 -12.87
N LYS A 187 0.94 -22.97 -11.76
CA LYS A 187 0.68 -22.28 -10.50
C LYS A 187 1.96 -21.56 -10.04
N PRO A 188 1.91 -20.24 -9.80
CA PRO A 188 3.09 -19.52 -9.32
C PRO A 188 3.48 -20.03 -7.93
N LYS A 189 4.78 -20.34 -7.75
CA LYS A 189 5.35 -20.69 -6.43
C LYS A 189 5.60 -19.47 -5.57
N ALA A 190 5.83 -18.32 -6.21
CA ALA A 190 6.02 -17.04 -5.57
C ALA A 190 5.64 -15.94 -6.54
N PHE A 191 5.16 -14.84 -5.99
CA PHE A 191 4.97 -13.59 -6.70
C PHE A 191 5.63 -12.46 -5.90
N LYS A 192 6.52 -11.71 -6.54
CA LYS A 192 7.26 -10.62 -5.92
C LYS A 192 7.06 -9.37 -6.75
N PHE A 193 6.87 -8.24 -6.10
CA PHE A 193 7.06 -6.95 -6.75
C PHE A 193 7.90 -6.03 -5.86
N ASN A 194 8.78 -5.26 -6.48
CA ASN A 194 9.44 -4.14 -5.81
C ASN A 194 8.50 -2.94 -5.90
N TYR A 195 8.56 -2.04 -4.92
CA TYR A 195 7.81 -0.79 -4.94
C TYR A 195 8.69 0.40 -4.62
N VAL A 196 8.32 1.56 -5.15
CA VAL A 196 8.86 2.88 -4.80
C VAL A 196 7.69 3.86 -4.68
N LEU A 197 7.68 4.66 -3.63
CA LEU A 197 6.64 5.65 -3.33
C LEU A 197 7.28 7.04 -3.36
N ALA A 198 6.73 7.96 -4.14
CA ALA A 198 7.27 9.31 -4.31
C ALA A 198 6.18 10.35 -4.11
N LEU A 199 6.47 11.39 -3.32
CA LEU A 199 5.59 12.54 -3.11
C LEU A 199 5.75 13.59 -4.19
#